data_AF-A0A0G1YF65-F1
#
_entry.id   AF-A0A0G1YF65-F1
#
_cell.length_a   1.000
_cell.length_b   1.000
_cell.length_c   1.000
_cell.angle_alpha   90.00
_cell.angle_beta   90.00
_cell.angle_gamma   90.00
#
_symmetry.space_group_name_H-M   'P 1'
#
loop_
_entity.id
_entity.type
_entity.pdbx_description
1 polymer ?
#
loop_
_entity_poly.entity_id
_entity_poly.type
_entity_poly.pdbx_seq_one_letter_code
_entity_poly.pdbx_strand_id
1 'polypeptide(L)'
;MTFAQFVGSGTTGIIGAINTAVVPAIFAFAFAAFVWGVMRYFFVNGGEEAKRAEGRQFVLWGILAMAVLLSVWGLVNMLLSTLGIAPSGAP
;
A
#
# COMPACT_ATOMS: atom_id res chain seq x y z
N MET A 1 17.09 30.34 1.78
CA MET A 1 16.43 29.04 1.56
C MET A 1 15.89 29.05 0.14
N THR A 2 16.56 28.37 -0.79
CA THR A 2 16.13 28.38 -2.20
C THR A 2 14.96 27.41 -2.42
N PHE A 3 14.17 27.62 -3.47
CA PHE A 3 13.08 26.71 -3.86
C PHE A 3 13.55 25.24 -4.00
N ALA A 4 14.79 25.03 -4.44
CA ALA A 4 15.43 23.72 -4.48
C ALA A 4 15.58 23.06 -3.09
N GLN A 5 15.78 23.84 -2.02
CA GLN A 5 15.82 23.33 -0.63
C GLN A 5 14.43 23.09 -0.03
N PHE A 6 13.40 23.77 -0.55
CA PHE A 6 12.00 23.56 -0.12
C PHE A 6 11.41 22.29 -0.73
N VAL A 7 11.63 22.10 -2.04
CA VAL A 7 11.17 20.94 -2.80
C VAL A 7 11.99 19.70 -2.46
N GLY A 8 13.31 19.85 -2.32
CA GLY A 8 14.20 18.77 -1.91
C GLY A 8 14.55 17.78 -3.01
N SER A 9 15.84 17.54 -3.22
CA SER A 9 16.32 16.51 -4.15
C SER A 9 16.56 15.20 -3.39
N GLY A 10 15.96 14.11 -3.86
CA GLY A 10 16.18 12.77 -3.34
C GLY A 10 15.41 12.47 -2.04
N THR A 11 16.00 12.81 -0.90
CA THR A 11 15.51 12.42 0.44
C THR A 11 15.37 13.58 1.42
N THR A 12 15.81 14.79 1.04
CA THR A 12 15.85 15.94 1.95
C THR A 12 14.94 17.04 1.43
N GLY A 13 13.75 17.19 2.02
CA GLY A 13 12.73 18.19 1.67
C GLY A 13 11.32 17.63 1.88
N ILE A 14 10.29 18.41 1.55
CA ILE A 14 8.87 18.00 1.73
C ILE A 14 8.57 16.72 0.93
N ILE A 15 9.12 16.58 -0.27
CA ILE A 15 8.94 15.40 -1.12
C ILE A 15 9.60 14.16 -0.50
N GLY A 16 10.79 14.32 0.10
CA GLY A 16 11.47 13.24 0.82
C GLY A 16 10.66 12.72 2.00
N ALA A 17 10.13 13.63 2.82
CA ALA A 17 9.30 13.28 3.98
C ALA A 17 8.00 12.56 3.58
N ILE A 18 7.37 12.98 2.47
CA ILE A 18 6.18 12.30 1.95
C ILE A 18 6.53 10.87 1.52
N ASN A 19 7.62 10.69 0.79
CA ASN A 19 7.99 9.37 0.29
C ASN A 19 8.46 8.41 1.41
N THR A 20 9.13 8.92 2.46
CA THR A 20 9.63 8.09 3.56
C THR A 20 8.64 7.86 4.71
N ALA A 21 7.61 8.70 4.86
CA ALA A 21 6.66 8.60 5.96
C ALA A 21 5.21 8.40 5.51
N VAL A 22 4.74 9.18 4.54
CA VAL A 22 3.32 9.18 4.13
C VAL A 22 2.99 7.94 3.31
N VAL A 23 3.83 7.59 2.34
CA VAL A 23 3.63 6.41 1.50
C VAL A 23 3.60 5.11 2.34
N PRO A 24 4.59 4.80 3.19
CA PRO A 24 4.55 3.62 4.05
C PRO A 24 3.38 3.66 5.04
N ALA A 25 3.01 4.83 5.56
CA ALA A 25 1.87 4.95 6.47
C ALA A 25 0.56 4.56 5.79
N ILE A 26 0.29 5.05 4.57
CA ILE A 26 -0.92 4.67 3.81
C ILE A 26 -0.93 3.17 3.53
N PHE A 27 0.22 2.58 3.18
CA PHE A 27 0.35 1.13 3.02
C PHE A 27 0.02 0.37 4.30
N ALA A 28 0.54 0.82 5.45
CA ALA A 28 0.27 0.20 6.73
C ALA A 28 -1.22 0.28 7.09
N PHE A 29 -1.87 1.42 6.86
CA PHE A 29 -3.31 1.58 7.08
C PHE A 29 -4.14 0.71 6.12
N ALA A 30 -3.79 0.65 4.84
CA ALA A 30 -4.46 -0.21 3.86
C ALA A 30 -4.33 -1.69 4.23
N PHE A 31 -3.14 -2.13 4.63
CA PHE A 31 -2.88 -3.49 5.08
C PHE A 31 -3.63 -3.81 6.37
N ALA A 32 -3.65 -2.89 7.34
CA ALA A 32 -4.41 -3.06 8.58
C ALA A 32 -5.92 -3.17 8.32
N ALA A 33 -6.46 -2.35 7.41
CA ALA A 33 -7.87 -2.43 7.00
C ALA A 33 -8.19 -3.75 6.28
N PHE A 34 -7.28 -4.26 5.45
CA PHE A 34 -7.40 -5.56 4.82
C PHE A 34 -7.45 -6.69 5.87
N VAL A 35 -6.50 -6.73 6.80
CA VAL A 35 -6.44 -7.72 7.88
C VAL A 35 -7.69 -7.65 8.77
N TRP A 36 -8.14 -6.44 9.12
CA TRP A 36 -9.38 -6.25 9.88
C TRP A 36 -10.61 -6.75 9.12
N GLY A 37 -10.70 -6.47 7.83
CA GLY A 37 -11.78 -6.96 6.96
C GLY A 37 -11.84 -8.48 6.91
N VAL A 38 -10.69 -9.13 6.72
CA VAL A 38 -10.57 -10.60 6.73
C VAL A 38 -10.95 -11.18 8.09
N MET A 39 -10.41 -10.65 9.19
CA MET A 39 -10.70 -11.13 10.55
C MET A 39 -12.17 -10.99 10.90
N ARG A 40 -12.77 -9.81 10.67
CA ARG A 40 -14.20 -9.59 10.93
C ARG A 40 -15.06 -10.59 10.16
N TYR A 41 -14.67 -10.91 8.93
CA TYR A 41 -15.42 -11.85 8.12
C TYR A 41 -15.28 -13.30 8.58
N PHE A 42 -14.06 -13.75 8.84
CA PHE A 42 -13.80 -15.14 9.22
C PHE A 42 -14.25 -15.46 10.66
N PHE A 43 -14.08 -14.54 11.61
CA PHE A 43 -14.37 -14.81 13.03
C PHE A 43 -15.83 -14.50 13.44
N VAL A 44 -16.51 -13.53 12.80
CA VAL A 44 -17.86 -13.11 13.23
C VAL A 44 -18.98 -13.82 12.47
N ASN A 45 -18.77 -14.19 11.21
CA ASN A 45 -19.83 -14.69 10.32
C ASN A 45 -19.79 -16.22 10.09
N GLY A 46 -19.04 -16.98 10.90
CA GLY A 46 -18.81 -18.41 10.70
C GLY A 46 -20.02 -19.33 10.90
N GLY A 47 -21.17 -18.81 11.37
CA GLY A 47 -22.38 -19.60 11.67
C GLY A 47 -23.50 -19.55 10.62
N GLU A 48 -23.56 -18.54 9.76
CA GLU A 48 -24.65 -18.35 8.79
C GLU A 48 -24.17 -18.50 7.34
N GLU A 49 -24.77 -19.43 6.59
CA GLU A 49 -24.43 -19.73 5.19
C GLU A 49 -24.53 -18.51 4.25
N ALA A 50 -25.56 -17.67 4.44
CA ALA A 50 -25.76 -16.46 3.65
C ALA A 50 -24.61 -15.47 3.84
N LYS A 51 -24.14 -15.28 5.07
CA LYS A 51 -23.04 -14.37 5.35
C LYS A 51 -21.71 -14.94 4.85
N ARG A 52 -21.49 -16.26 4.84
CA ARG A 52 -20.27 -16.85 4.25
C ARG A 52 -20.12 -16.53 2.75
N ALA A 53 -21.21 -16.45 1.99
CA ALA A 53 -21.16 -16.12 0.58
C ALA A 53 -20.66 -14.68 0.35
N GLU A 54 -21.24 -13.72 1.06
CA GLU A 54 -20.83 -12.32 1.03
C GLU A 54 -19.37 -12.14 1.52
N GLY A 55 -18.89 -13.05 2.36
CA GLY A 55 -17.52 -13.05 2.88
C GLY A 55 -16.46 -13.48 1.93
N ARG A 56 -16.75 -14.56 1.23
CA ARG A 56 -15.89 -14.98 0.13
C ARG A 56 -15.78 -13.85 -0.89
N GLN A 57 -16.88 -13.18 -1.20
CA GLN A 57 -16.85 -12.03 -2.10
C GLN A 57 -16.00 -10.88 -1.53
N PHE A 58 -16.17 -10.51 -0.25
CA PHE A 58 -15.38 -9.45 0.38
C PHE A 58 -13.88 -9.77 0.44
N VAL A 59 -13.52 -11.02 0.78
CA VAL A 59 -12.12 -11.48 0.80
C VAL A 59 -11.51 -11.49 -0.60
N LEU A 60 -12.27 -11.94 -1.62
CA LEU A 60 -11.83 -11.88 -3.01
C LEU A 60 -11.56 -10.44 -3.46
N TRP A 61 -12.45 -9.50 -3.12
CA TRP A 61 -12.23 -8.07 -3.38
C TRP A 61 -11.03 -7.52 -2.64
N GLY A 62 -10.80 -7.93 -1.39
CA GLY A 62 -9.62 -7.55 -0.62
C GLY A 62 -8.31 -8.07 -1.25
N ILE A 63 -8.28 -9.33 -1.68
CA ILE A 63 -7.12 -9.92 -2.35
C ILE A 63 -6.85 -9.20 -3.69
N LEU A 64 -7.91 -8.90 -4.44
CA LEU A 64 -7.80 -8.16 -5.70
C LEU A 64 -7.19 -6.75 -5.46
N ALA A 65 -7.68 -6.04 -4.44
CA ALA A 65 -7.16 -4.72 -4.08
C ALA A 65 -5.68 -4.80 -3.67
N MET A 66 -5.29 -5.81 -2.90
CA MET A 66 -3.90 -6.03 -2.49
C MET A 66 -2.99 -6.36 -3.69
N ALA A 67 -3.48 -7.18 -4.62
CA ALA A 67 -2.76 -7.49 -5.86
C ALA A 67 -2.52 -6.25 -6.73
N VAL A 68 -3.52 -5.38 -6.89
CA VAL A 68 -3.39 -4.11 -7.64
C VAL A 68 -2.38 -3.18 -6.96
N LEU A 69 -2.47 -3.04 -5.64
CA LEU A 69 -1.60 -2.16 -4.85
C LEU A 69 -0.12 -2.59 -4.94
N LEU A 70 0.16 -3.90 -4.90
CA LEU A 70 1.50 -4.44 -5.14
C LEU A 70 1.94 -4.33 -6.60
N SER A 71 1.02 -4.55 -7.56
CA SER A 71 1.33 -4.47 -9.00
C SER A 71 1.76 -3.06 -9.40
N VAL A 72 1.04 -2.02 -8.95
CA VAL A 72 1.40 -0.63 -9.23
C VAL A 72 2.76 -0.27 -8.62
N TRP A 73 3.02 -0.66 -7.37
CA TRP A 73 4.31 -0.38 -6.73
C TRP A 73 5.48 -1.17 -7.31
N GLY A 74 5.25 -2.44 -7.67
CA GLY A 74 6.24 -3.26 -8.37
C GLY A 74 6.60 -2.65 -9.73
N LEU A 75 5.61 -2.18 -10.48
CA LEU A 75 5.83 -1.49 -11.75
C LEU A 75 6.60 -0.17 -11.55
N VAL A 76 6.21 0.64 -10.56
CA VAL A 76 6.90 1.90 -10.24
C VAL A 76 8.37 1.63 -9.89
N ASN A 77 8.66 0.63 -9.06
CA ASN A 77 10.02 0.29 -8.69
C ASN A 77 10.84 -0.21 -9.89
N MET A 78 10.23 -1.02 -10.77
CA MET A 78 10.85 -1.47 -12.01
C MET A 78 11.19 -0.27 -12.91
N LEU A 79 10.25 0.67 -13.07
CA LEU A 79 10.45 1.86 -13.90
C LEU A 79 11.56 2.75 -13.32
N LEU A 80 11.54 3.00 -12.01
CA LEU A 80 12.59 3.76 -11.31
C LEU A 80 13.98 3.11 -11.46
N SER A 81 14.04 1.77 -11.36
CA SER A 81 15.27 1.00 -11.60
C SER A 81 15.75 1.13 -13.04
N THR A 82 14.85 1.08 -14.03
CA THR A 82 15.23 1.25 -15.45
C THR A 82 15.70 2.66 -15.78
N LEU A 83 15.20 3.67 -15.07
CA LEU A 83 15.58 5.07 -15.25
C LEU A 83 16.84 5.45 -14.44
N GLY A 84 17.42 4.52 -13.68
CA GLY A 84 18.61 4.77 -12.84
C GLY A 84 18.33 5.64 -11.60
N ILE A 85 17.05 5.76 -11.22
CA ILE A 85 16.58 6.59 -10.09
C ILE A 85 16.09 5.69 -8.94
N ALA A 86 16.59 4.45 -8.87
CA ALA A 86 16.19 3.48 -7.86
C ALA A 86 16.35 4.09 -6.45
N PRO A 87 15.29 4.14 -5.63
CA PRO A 87 15.40 4.60 -4.26
C PRO A 87 16.38 3.67 -3.54
N SER A 88 17.48 4.21 -3.01
CA SER A 88 18.53 3.47 -2.30
C SER A 88 18.11 2.94 -0.92
N GLY A 89 16.83 2.57 -0.76
CA GLY A 89 16.23 2.16 0.50
C GLY A 89 15.03 1.22 0.39
N ALA A 90 14.76 0.64 -0.79
CA ALA A 90 13.97 -0.59 -0.83
C ALA A 90 14.89 -1.76 -0.42
N PRO A 91 14.49 -2.64 0.51
CA PRO A 91 15.21 -3.89 0.73
C PRO A 91 15.26 -4.73 -0.55
#